data_AF-A0A5L4IQV1-F1
#
_entry.id   AF-A0A5L4IQV1-F1
#
_cell.length_a   1.000
_cell.length_b   1.000
_cell.length_c   1.000
_cell.angle_alpha   90.00
_cell.angle_beta   90.00
_cell.angle_gamma   90.00
#
_symmetry.space_group_name_H-M   'P 1'
#
loop_
_entity.id
_entity.type
_entity.pdbx_description
1 polymer ?
#
loop_
_entity_poly.entity_id
_entity_poly.type
_entity_poly.pdbx_seq_one_letter_code
_entity_poly.pdbx_strand_id
1 'polypeptide(L)'
;MELIAVNPCLVSNLSWYKDINYSYKNEFKNKFDRKKHILLDTSWGDFDRETDKNNRLQKELLEFRRAIKIYKLGECKIDKIVEILTKICNNNADLPTSFIKCINEVLELLNKDFDWKDLSNAENFRTSWGRGQQYVSFRKAYDI
;
A
#
# COMPACT_ATOMS: atom_id res chain seq x y z
N MET A 1 11.84 -12.27 -15.05
CA MET A 1 10.93 -11.30 -14.41
C MET A 1 11.82 -10.20 -13.86
N GLU A 2 11.91 -9.09 -14.58
CA GLU A 2 12.79 -7.96 -14.23
C GLU A 2 12.23 -7.21 -13.03
N LEU A 3 13.11 -6.89 -12.08
CA LEU A 3 12.76 -6.26 -10.83
C LEU A 3 12.86 -4.74 -11.01
N ILE A 4 11.74 -4.11 -11.32
CA ILE A 4 11.64 -2.67 -11.58
C ILE A 4 11.50 -1.96 -10.24
N ALA A 5 12.65 -1.57 -9.67
CA ALA A 5 12.85 -0.80 -8.43
C ALA A 5 12.55 -1.50 -7.08
N VAL A 6 13.48 -1.35 -6.12
CA VAL A 6 13.37 -1.80 -4.73
C VAL A 6 13.37 -0.57 -3.83
N ASN A 7 12.38 -0.46 -2.94
CA ASN A 7 12.38 0.56 -1.89
C ASN A 7 13.58 0.32 -0.94
N PRO A 8 14.43 1.32 -0.64
CA PRO A 8 15.57 1.15 0.26
C PRO A 8 15.19 0.65 1.66
N CYS A 9 13.96 0.87 2.13
CA CYS A 9 13.46 0.34 3.41
C CYS A 9 13.11 -1.16 3.38
N LEU A 10 13.05 -1.78 2.20
CA LEU A 10 12.71 -3.21 2.05
C LEU A 10 13.91 -4.13 2.35
N VAL A 11 15.14 -3.60 2.33
CA VAL A 11 16.37 -4.36 2.52
C VAL A 11 17.29 -3.61 3.48
N SER A 12 17.05 -3.76 4.78
CA SER A 12 17.84 -3.13 5.86
C SER A 12 19.19 -3.81 6.15
N ASN A 13 19.45 -4.99 5.59
CA ASN A 13 20.73 -5.67 5.75
C ASN A 13 21.45 -5.77 4.39
N LEU A 14 22.54 -5.02 4.24
CA LEU A 14 23.44 -5.00 3.07
C LEU A 14 24.65 -5.96 3.19
N SER A 15 24.69 -6.83 4.21
CA SER A 15 25.79 -7.79 4.42
C SER A 15 25.95 -8.79 3.27
N TRP A 16 24.95 -8.91 2.39
CA TRP A 16 24.93 -9.79 1.22
C TRP A 16 25.95 -9.44 0.13
N TYR A 17 26.52 -8.22 0.11
CA TYR A 17 27.60 -7.90 -0.84
C TYR A 17 28.90 -8.68 -0.55
N LYS A 18 29.03 -9.28 0.65
CA LYS A 18 30.27 -9.93 1.11
C LYS A 18 30.30 -11.45 0.95
N ASP A 19 29.18 -12.10 0.62
CA ASP A 19 29.10 -13.58 0.59
C ASP A 19 28.65 -14.13 -0.78
N ILE A 20 29.62 -14.70 -1.51
CA ILE A 20 29.46 -15.25 -2.87
C ILE A 20 28.61 -16.55 -2.90
N ASN A 21 28.42 -17.22 -1.76
CA ASN A 21 27.66 -18.48 -1.64
C ASN A 21 26.23 -18.30 -1.06
N TYR A 22 25.76 -17.07 -0.92
CA TYR A 22 24.44 -16.80 -0.36
C TYR A 22 23.33 -17.19 -1.34
N SER A 23 22.32 -17.95 -0.89
CA SER A 23 21.12 -18.28 -1.69
C SER A 23 20.23 -17.04 -1.86
N TYR A 24 20.75 -16.04 -2.56
CA TYR A 24 20.23 -14.69 -2.78
C TYR A 24 18.73 -14.68 -3.08
N LYS A 25 18.27 -15.63 -3.91
CA LYS A 25 16.90 -15.68 -4.39
C LYS A 25 15.89 -16.07 -3.30
N ASN A 26 16.22 -17.04 -2.45
CA ASN A 26 15.28 -17.54 -1.44
C ASN A 26 15.18 -16.59 -0.26
N GLU A 27 16.30 -16.03 0.19
CA GLU A 27 16.28 -15.06 1.27
C GLU A 27 15.66 -13.72 0.88
N PHE A 28 15.95 -13.25 -0.34
CA PHE A 28 15.28 -12.07 -0.86
C PHE A 28 13.77 -12.28 -0.96
N LYS A 29 13.34 -13.45 -1.49
CA LYS A 29 11.91 -13.80 -1.56
C LYS A 29 11.27 -13.81 -0.18
N ASN A 30 11.91 -14.42 0.81
CA ASN A 30 11.40 -14.46 2.18
C ASN A 30 11.32 -13.07 2.82
N LYS A 31 12.32 -12.20 2.62
CA LYS A 31 12.26 -10.81 3.10
C LYS A 31 11.17 -10.01 2.40
N PHE A 32 11.04 -10.15 1.08
CA PHE A 32 9.99 -9.49 0.31
C PHE A 32 8.60 -9.91 0.80
N ASP A 33 8.37 -11.22 0.98
CA ASP A 33 7.09 -11.74 1.43
C ASP A 33 6.69 -11.25 2.82
N ARG A 34 7.66 -10.97 3.69
CA ARG A 34 7.44 -10.41 5.04
C ARG A 34 7.29 -8.87 5.06
N LYS A 35 7.88 -8.16 4.10
CA LYS A 35 7.96 -6.68 4.10
C LYS A 35 7.14 -5.97 3.01
N LYS A 36 6.52 -6.70 2.08
CA LYS A 36 5.78 -6.10 0.95
C LYS A 36 4.64 -5.15 1.34
N HIS A 37 4.11 -5.21 2.57
CA HIS A 37 3.11 -4.27 3.05
C HIS A 37 3.67 -2.84 3.19
N ILE A 38 4.96 -2.66 3.46
CA ILE A 38 5.64 -1.35 3.54
C ILE A 38 5.58 -0.61 2.19
N LEU A 39 5.34 -1.31 1.08
CA LEU A 39 5.14 -0.69 -0.23
C LEU A 39 3.86 0.13 -0.35
N LEU A 40 2.92 -0.01 0.60
CA LEU A 40 1.72 0.81 0.63
C LEU A 40 2.01 2.25 1.03
N ASP A 41 2.99 2.46 1.90
CA ASP A 41 3.34 3.78 2.41
C ASP A 41 4.79 3.77 2.93
N THR A 42 5.62 4.59 2.31
CA THR A 42 7.05 4.70 2.63
C THR A 42 7.32 5.33 3.99
N SER A 43 6.31 5.94 4.63
CA SER A 43 6.42 6.46 6.00
C SER A 43 6.38 5.36 7.05
N TRP A 44 5.92 4.16 6.68
CA TRP A 44 5.92 3.03 7.58
C TRP A 44 7.37 2.62 7.85
N GLY A 45 7.72 2.58 9.14
CA GLY A 45 9.04 2.10 9.57
C GLY A 45 9.30 0.67 9.10
N ASP A 46 10.54 0.21 9.24
CA ASP A 46 10.87 -1.16 8.89
C ASP A 46 10.32 -2.14 9.93
N PHE A 47 9.33 -2.94 9.56
CA PHE A 47 8.83 -4.04 10.39
C PHE A 47 8.45 -5.27 9.55
N ASP A 48 8.57 -6.44 10.17
CA ASP A 48 8.15 -7.69 9.56
C ASP A 48 6.67 -7.94 9.84
N ARG A 49 5.99 -8.49 8.85
CA ARG A 49 4.61 -8.98 8.98
C ARG A 49 4.55 -10.43 8.53
N GLU A 50 3.63 -11.21 9.12
CA GLU A 50 3.40 -12.60 8.73
C GLU A 50 3.13 -12.71 7.22
N THR A 51 3.81 -13.66 6.56
CA THR A 51 3.71 -13.88 5.12
C THR A 51 2.27 -14.11 4.67
N ASP A 52 1.49 -14.87 5.44
CA ASP A 52 0.09 -15.16 5.11
C ASP A 52 -0.81 -13.93 5.17
N LYS A 53 -0.59 -13.04 6.16
CA LYS A 53 -1.28 -11.76 6.24
C LYS A 53 -0.94 -10.86 5.05
N ASN A 54 0.33 -10.81 4.65
CA ASN A 54 0.75 -10.05 3.47
C ASN A 54 0.19 -10.64 2.16
N ASN A 55 0.13 -11.97 2.04
CA ASN A 55 -0.49 -12.65 0.90
C ASN A 55 -1.99 -12.36 0.82
N ARG A 56 -2.68 -12.33 1.96
CA ARG A 56 -4.10 -11.98 2.04
C ARG A 56 -4.33 -10.52 1.62
N LEU A 57 -3.58 -9.58 2.20
CA LEU A 57 -3.64 -8.17 1.83
C LEU A 57 -3.40 -7.94 0.34
N GLN A 58 -2.40 -8.61 -0.23
CA GLN A 58 -2.12 -8.52 -1.67
C GLN A 58 -3.32 -8.97 -2.52
N LYS A 59 -3.98 -10.07 -2.15
CA LYS A 59 -5.18 -10.54 -2.85
C LYS A 59 -6.34 -9.56 -2.74
N GLU A 60 -6.57 -8.99 -1.57
CA GLU A 60 -7.63 -8.00 -1.33
C GLU A 60 -7.38 -6.71 -2.12
N LEU A 61 -6.13 -6.23 -2.19
CA LEU A 61 -5.77 -5.06 -3.00
C LEU A 61 -5.95 -5.31 -4.51
N LEU A 62 -5.66 -6.53 -4.98
CA LEU A 62 -5.92 -6.92 -6.37
C LEU A 62 -7.42 -7.01 -6.67
N GLU A 63 -8.21 -7.51 -5.71
CA GLU A 63 -9.67 -7.53 -5.78
C GLU A 63 -10.22 -6.10 -5.88
N PHE A 64 -9.77 -5.20 -5.01
CA PHE A 64 -10.10 -3.78 -5.05
C PHE A 64 -9.77 -3.14 -6.40
N ARG A 65 -8.54 -3.35 -6.91
CA ARG A 65 -8.13 -2.83 -8.21
C ARG A 65 -9.03 -3.31 -9.35
N ARG A 66 -9.46 -4.58 -9.32
CA ARG A 66 -10.39 -5.13 -10.32
C ARG A 66 -11.77 -4.51 -10.19
N ALA A 67 -12.30 -4.38 -8.98
CA ALA A 67 -13.60 -3.75 -8.74
C ALA A 67 -13.64 -2.30 -9.25
N ILE A 68 -12.59 -1.50 -8.99
CA ILE A 68 -12.47 -0.14 -9.53
C ILE A 68 -12.46 -0.14 -11.07
N LYS A 69 -11.76 -1.09 -11.70
CA LYS A 69 -11.74 -1.19 -13.17
C LYS A 69 -13.14 -1.47 -13.73
N ILE A 70 -13.88 -2.40 -13.13
CA ILE A 70 -15.23 -2.79 -13.57
C ILE A 70 -16.23 -1.66 -13.28
N TYR A 71 -16.11 -0.97 -12.14
CA TYR A 71 -16.92 0.19 -11.80
C TYR A 71 -16.79 1.31 -12.84
N LYS A 72 -15.57 1.59 -13.32
CA LYS A 72 -15.34 2.57 -14.40
C LYS A 72 -15.99 2.18 -15.73
N LEU A 73 -16.28 0.89 -15.94
CA LEU A 73 -17.01 0.40 -17.12
C LEU A 73 -18.53 0.43 -16.92
N GLY A 74 -19.02 0.82 -15.73
CA GLY A 74 -20.44 0.81 -15.38
C GLY A 74 -20.99 -0.57 -15.02
N GLU A 75 -20.13 -1.57 -14.89
CA GLU A 75 -20.50 -2.98 -14.67
C GLU A 75 -20.45 -3.41 -13.19
N CYS A 76 -20.14 -2.49 -12.28
CA CYS A 76 -20.03 -2.74 -10.84
C CYS A 76 -20.73 -1.65 -10.05
N LYS A 77 -21.37 -2.02 -8.94
CA LYS A 77 -21.95 -1.07 -7.99
C LYS A 77 -20.89 -0.60 -7.00
N ILE A 78 -21.04 0.65 -6.54
CA ILE A 78 -20.14 1.23 -5.52
C ILE A 78 -20.15 0.41 -4.22
N ASP A 79 -21.28 -0.22 -3.87
CA ASP A 79 -21.41 -1.11 -2.70
C ASP A 79 -20.35 -2.21 -2.67
N LYS A 80 -19.96 -2.74 -3.83
CA LYS A 80 -18.93 -3.79 -3.89
C LYS A 80 -17.54 -3.24 -3.54
N ILE A 81 -17.27 -2.00 -3.92
CA ILE A 81 -16.03 -1.30 -3.55
C ILE A 81 -16.01 -1.04 -2.04
N VAL A 82 -17.13 -0.60 -1.47
CA VAL A 82 -17.32 -0.39 -0.03
C VAL A 82 -17.10 -1.70 0.76
N GLU A 83 -17.67 -2.81 0.30
CA GLU A 83 -17.48 -4.14 0.91
C GLU A 83 -16.00 -4.54 0.94
N ILE A 84 -15.28 -4.38 -0.18
CA ILE A 84 -13.86 -4.73 -0.28
C ILE A 84 -13.00 -3.86 0.63
N LEU A 85 -13.24 -2.55 0.65
CA LEU A 85 -12.51 -1.62 1.52
C LEU A 85 -12.75 -1.92 3.01
N THR A 86 -14.00 -2.20 3.38
CA THR A 86 -14.36 -2.62 4.75
C THR A 86 -13.62 -3.90 5.16
N LYS A 87 -13.58 -4.89 4.25
CA LYS A 87 -12.83 -6.13 4.46
C LYS A 87 -11.34 -5.88 4.64
N ILE A 88 -10.73 -5.00 3.84
CA ILE A 88 -9.31 -4.63 3.97
C ILE A 88 -9.05 -4.02 5.35
N CYS A 89 -9.88 -3.08 5.82
CA CYS A 89 -9.75 -2.50 7.16
C CYS A 89 -9.81 -3.57 8.26
N ASN A 90 -10.86 -4.40 8.23
CA ASN A 90 -11.11 -5.39 9.29
C ASN A 90 -10.02 -6.47 9.36
N ASN A 91 -9.53 -6.93 8.21
CA ASN A 91 -8.55 -8.01 8.15
C ASN A 91 -7.11 -7.54 8.40
N ASN A 92 -6.85 -6.24 8.35
CA ASN A 92 -5.50 -5.67 8.43
C ASN A 92 -5.38 -4.60 9.52
N ALA A 93 -6.12 -4.74 10.62
CA ALA A 93 -6.06 -3.86 11.79
C ALA A 93 -4.68 -3.81 12.47
N ASP A 94 -3.76 -4.72 12.09
CA ASP A 94 -2.36 -4.73 12.51
C ASP A 94 -1.47 -3.74 11.72
N LEU A 95 -1.99 -3.13 10.66
CA LEU A 95 -1.30 -2.07 9.93
C LEU A 95 -1.36 -0.72 10.68
N PRO A 96 -0.47 0.24 10.35
CA PRO A 96 -0.46 1.54 10.99
C PRO A 96 -1.84 2.23 10.96
N THR A 97 -2.19 2.88 12.06
CA THR A 97 -3.50 3.51 12.25
C THR A 97 -3.82 4.55 11.17
N SER A 98 -2.81 5.21 10.59
CA SER A 98 -2.98 6.15 9.47
C SER A 98 -3.62 5.49 8.24
N PHE A 99 -3.23 4.25 7.92
CA PHE A 99 -3.81 3.48 6.83
C PHE A 99 -5.30 3.21 7.04
N ILE A 100 -5.64 2.74 8.24
CA ILE A 100 -7.01 2.41 8.63
C ILE A 100 -7.88 3.67 8.64
N LYS A 101 -7.37 4.77 9.21
CA LYS A 101 -8.06 6.07 9.21
C LYS A 101 -8.35 6.56 7.80
N CYS A 102 -7.39 6.45 6.88
CA CYS A 102 -7.62 6.84 5.50
C CYS A 102 -8.72 6.00 4.83
N ILE A 103 -8.68 4.68 4.97
CA ILE A 103 -9.72 3.85 4.34
C ILE A 103 -11.10 4.16 4.93
N ASN A 104 -11.18 4.36 6.24
CA ASN A 104 -12.43 4.73 6.90
C ASN A 104 -12.96 6.10 6.41
N GLU A 105 -12.08 7.08 6.23
CA GLU A 105 -12.47 8.38 5.67
C GLU A 105 -12.99 8.25 4.23
N VAL A 106 -12.38 7.39 3.42
CA VAL A 106 -12.91 7.06 2.08
C VAL A 106 -14.27 6.35 2.17
N LEU A 107 -14.46 5.43 3.10
CA LEU A 107 -15.74 4.75 3.31
C LEU A 107 -16.84 5.74 3.74
N GLU A 108 -16.54 6.68 4.62
CA GLU A 108 -17.45 7.75 5.03
C GLU A 108 -17.86 8.62 3.84
N LEU A 109 -16.92 8.99 2.98
CA LEU A 109 -17.20 9.73 1.75
C LEU A 109 -18.09 8.93 0.79
N LEU A 110 -17.80 7.64 0.59
CA LEU A 110 -18.57 6.79 -0.33
C LEU A 110 -20.01 6.50 0.14
N ASN A 111 -20.27 6.59 1.45
CA ASN A 111 -21.59 6.35 2.04
C ASN A 111 -22.49 7.59 2.08
N LYS A 112 -21.97 8.77 1.72
CA LYS A 112 -22.73 10.01 1.63
C LYS A 112 -22.67 10.57 0.21
N ASP A 113 -23.60 11.46 -0.12
CA ASP A 113 -23.40 12.34 -1.26
C ASP A 113 -22.30 13.35 -0.86
N PHE A 114 -21.18 13.34 -1.57
CA PHE A 114 -20.00 14.13 -1.22
C PHE A 114 -19.59 15.01 -2.40
N ASP A 115 -19.04 16.19 -2.09
CA ASP A 115 -18.50 17.09 -3.10
C ASP A 115 -16.96 17.14 -3.08
N TRP A 116 -16.39 17.98 -3.93
CA TRP A 116 -14.93 18.15 -3.99
C TRP A 116 -14.34 18.76 -2.71
N LYS A 117 -15.11 19.52 -1.93
CA LYS A 117 -14.66 20.12 -0.66
C LYS A 117 -14.56 19.06 0.42
N ASP A 118 -15.51 18.13 0.48
CA ASP A 118 -15.43 16.95 1.35
C ASP A 118 -14.14 16.16 1.09
N LEU A 119 -13.80 15.94 -0.18
CA LEU A 119 -12.55 15.26 -0.56
C LEU A 119 -11.30 16.08 -0.19
N SER A 120 -11.35 17.41 -0.30
CA SER A 120 -10.25 18.30 0.08
C SER A 120 -10.01 18.35 1.59
N ASN A 121 -11.08 18.19 2.37
CA ASN A 121 -11.06 18.19 3.83
C ASN A 121 -10.73 16.81 4.43
N ALA A 122 -10.69 15.77 3.60
CA ALA A 122 -10.31 14.43 3.99
C ALA A 122 -8.80 14.36 4.31
N GLU A 123 -8.43 14.64 5.56
CA GLU A 123 -7.06 14.86 5.98
C GLU A 123 -6.19 13.62 5.76
N ASN A 124 -6.66 12.45 6.20
CA ASN A 124 -5.88 11.21 6.13
C ASN A 124 -5.75 10.73 4.69
N PHE A 125 -6.80 10.88 3.88
CA PHE A 125 -6.77 10.59 2.46
C PHE A 125 -5.78 11.49 1.72
N ARG A 126 -5.83 12.79 1.99
CA ARG A 126 -4.93 13.78 1.38
C ARG A 126 -3.46 13.50 1.70
N THR A 127 -3.15 13.10 2.93
CA THR A 127 -1.77 12.83 3.36
C THR A 127 -1.25 11.49 2.89
N SER A 128 -2.12 10.47 2.87
CA SER A 128 -1.68 9.07 2.69
C SER A 128 -1.61 8.67 1.20
N TRP A 129 -2.34 9.36 0.31
CA TRP A 129 -2.27 9.17 -1.15
C TRP A 129 -1.81 10.43 -1.88
N GLY A 130 -1.27 11.40 -1.12
CA GLY A 130 -0.84 12.67 -1.64
C GLY A 130 0.40 12.56 -2.52
N ARG A 131 0.45 13.45 -3.50
CA ARG A 131 1.60 13.87 -4.31
C ARG A 131 2.92 14.04 -3.53
N GLY A 132 2.94 13.96 -2.20
CA GLY A 132 4.13 13.82 -1.37
C GLY A 132 5.04 12.65 -1.77
N GLN A 133 4.50 11.49 -2.16
CA GLN A 133 5.37 10.42 -2.69
C GLN A 133 5.97 10.77 -4.06
N GLN A 134 5.25 11.52 -4.90
CA GLN A 134 5.76 12.08 -6.17
C GLN A 134 6.78 13.22 -5.92
N TYR A 135 6.55 14.07 -4.92
CA TYR A 135 7.43 15.19 -4.55
C TYR A 135 8.69 14.73 -3.82
N VAL A 136 8.65 13.65 -3.05
CA VAL A 136 9.86 13.04 -2.46
C VAL A 136 10.73 12.43 -3.56
N SER A 137 10.14 11.86 -4.62
CA SER A 137 10.90 11.46 -5.81
C SER A 137 11.45 12.65 -6.61
N PHE A 138 10.80 13.83 -6.60
CA PHE A 138 11.34 15.03 -7.26
C PHE A 138 12.38 15.78 -6.41
N ARG A 139 12.23 15.88 -5.08
CA ARG A 139 13.22 16.57 -4.23
C ARG A 139 14.57 15.84 -4.16
N LYS A 140 14.58 14.50 -4.16
CA LYS A 140 15.84 13.74 -4.21
C LYS A 140 16.58 13.84 -5.55
N ALA A 141 15.95 14.32 -6.61
CA ALA A 141 16.60 14.55 -7.91
C ALA A 141 17.24 15.94 -8.04
N TYR A 142 16.98 16.85 -7.10
CA TYR A 142 17.49 18.23 -7.13
C TYR A 142 18.51 18.55 -6.01
N ASP A 143 18.83 17.59 -5.15
CA ASP A 143 19.90 17.69 -4.14
C ASP A 143 21.14 16.83 -4.50
N ILE A 144 21.44 16.68 -5.80
CA ILE A 144 22.71 16.18 -6.34
C ILE A 144 23.20 17.13 -7.43
#